data_AF-A0A7C4DP87-F1
#
_entry.id   AF-A0A7C4DP87-F1
#
_cell.length_a   1.000
_cell.length_b   1.000
_cell.length_c   1.000
_cell.angle_alpha   90.00
_cell.angle_beta   90.00
_cell.angle_gamma   90.00
#
_symmetry.space_group_name_H-M   'P 1'
#
loop_
_entity.id
_entity.type
_entity.pdbx_description
1 polymer ?
#
loop_
_entity_poly.entity_id
_entity_poly.type
_entity_poly.pdbx_seq_one_letter_code
_entity_poly.pdbx_strand_id
1 'polypeptide(L)'
;RRVYAEAPEAAFEAAKAAARSGNFQEAMRILSTELALEPCARARFIRKTQIAQLCVDSGREEMAKPILEELATEIEKRGLENWEMPDVISRPLALLYRCLVKLDGDYAERQALYARVCRLNPLEALSCPR
;
A
#
# COMPACT_ATOMS: atom_id res chain seq x y z
N ARG A 1 -1.13 -28.32 -9.24
CA ARG A 1 -1.04 -27.01 -9.92
C ARG A 1 -2.17 -26.14 -9.36
N ARG A 2 -1.98 -25.52 -8.19
CA ARG A 2 -2.95 -24.58 -7.64
C ARG A 2 -2.80 -23.27 -8.43
N VAL A 3 -3.91 -22.78 -8.95
CA VAL A 3 -4.04 -21.49 -9.63
C VAL A 3 -3.81 -20.41 -8.57
N TYR A 4 -2.56 -20.01 -8.36
CA TYR A 4 -2.17 -19.07 -7.29
C TYR A 4 -2.25 -17.59 -7.71
N ALA A 5 -2.77 -17.27 -8.89
CA ALA A 5 -2.77 -15.91 -9.42
C ALA A 5 -4.14 -15.20 -9.35
N GLU A 6 -5.28 -15.90 -9.42
CA GLU A 6 -6.59 -15.22 -9.58
C GLU A 6 -7.25 -14.77 -8.25
N ALA A 7 -7.12 -15.53 -7.18
CA ALA A 7 -7.80 -15.23 -5.90
C ALA A 7 -7.37 -13.90 -5.24
N PRO A 8 -6.07 -13.53 -5.24
CA PRO A 8 -5.63 -12.30 -4.59
C PRO A 8 -6.13 -11.03 -5.32
N GLU A 9 -6.20 -11.06 -6.64
CA GLU A 9 -6.63 -9.91 -7.44
C GLU A 9 -8.14 -9.72 -7.34
N ALA A 10 -8.91 -10.82 -7.36
CA ALA A 10 -10.36 -10.79 -7.24
C ALA A 10 -10.86 -10.11 -5.96
N ALA A 11 -10.25 -10.41 -4.80
CA ALA A 11 -10.64 -9.79 -3.53
C ALA A 11 -10.36 -8.27 -3.51
N PHE A 12 -9.26 -7.83 -4.13
CA PHE A 12 -8.94 -6.41 -4.18
C PHE A 12 -9.86 -5.65 -5.15
N GLU A 13 -10.19 -6.23 -6.30
CA GLU A 13 -11.19 -5.65 -7.20
C GLU A 13 -12.57 -5.57 -6.55
N ALA A 14 -13.00 -6.60 -5.82
CA ALA A 14 -14.26 -6.59 -5.08
C ALA A 14 -14.28 -5.49 -4.00
N ALA A 15 -13.18 -5.33 -3.25
CA ALA A 15 -13.05 -4.25 -2.27
C ALA A 15 -13.09 -2.87 -2.92
N LYS A 16 -12.38 -2.66 -4.04
CA LYS A 16 -12.45 -1.40 -4.80
C LYS A 16 -13.86 -1.11 -5.30
N ALA A 17 -14.58 -2.12 -5.80
CA ALA A 17 -15.96 -1.97 -6.25
C ALA A 17 -16.88 -1.53 -5.10
N ALA A 18 -16.77 -2.18 -3.93
CA ALA A 18 -17.54 -1.81 -2.74
C ALA A 18 -17.24 -0.38 -2.25
N ALA A 19 -15.97 0.04 -2.25
CA ALA A 19 -15.62 1.41 -1.89
C ALA A 19 -16.17 2.45 -2.88
N ARG A 20 -16.11 2.16 -4.19
CA ARG A 20 -16.68 3.02 -5.24
C ARG A 20 -18.21 3.16 -5.13
N SER A 21 -18.90 2.15 -4.62
CA SER A 21 -20.33 2.22 -4.33
C SER A 21 -20.66 2.89 -2.98
N GLY A 22 -19.68 3.54 -2.34
CA GLY A 22 -19.85 4.22 -1.05
C GLY A 22 -19.80 3.28 0.17
N ASN A 23 -19.56 1.98 -0.01
CA ASN A 23 -19.54 1.00 1.06
C ASN A 23 -18.11 0.68 1.51
N PHE A 24 -17.46 1.68 2.11
CA PHE A 24 -16.07 1.56 2.60
C PHE A 24 -15.91 0.48 3.68
N GLN A 25 -16.91 0.29 4.54
CA GLN A 25 -16.86 -0.73 5.59
C GLN A 25 -16.82 -2.14 5.01
N GLU A 26 -17.62 -2.41 3.98
CA GLU A 26 -17.59 -3.70 3.28
C GLU A 26 -16.26 -3.92 2.56
N ALA A 27 -15.74 -2.88 1.90
CA ALA A 27 -14.44 -2.95 1.24
C ALA A 27 -13.31 -3.31 2.23
N MET A 28 -13.30 -2.69 3.42
CA MET A 28 -12.37 -3.03 4.49
C MET A 28 -12.58 -4.45 5.03
N ARG A 29 -13.83 -4.89 5.18
CA ARG A 29 -14.16 -6.24 5.66
C ARG A 29 -13.59 -7.31 4.72
N ILE A 30 -13.78 -7.16 3.40
CA ILE A 30 -13.27 -8.08 2.38
C ILE A 30 -11.75 -8.28 2.56
N LEU A 31 -10.97 -7.20 2.57
CA LEU A 31 -9.52 -7.30 2.67
C LEU A 31 -9.02 -7.73 4.05
N SER A 32 -9.71 -7.35 5.12
CA SER A 32 -9.33 -7.75 6.49
C SER A 32 -9.53 -9.25 6.72
N THR A 33 -10.59 -9.84 6.15
CA THR A 33 -10.81 -11.29 6.19
C THR A 33 -9.70 -12.04 5.45
N GLU A 34 -9.33 -11.59 4.24
CA GLU A 34 -8.22 -12.19 3.50
C GLU A 34 -6.88 -12.08 4.25
N LEU A 35 -6.58 -10.90 4.82
CA LEU A 35 -5.36 -10.68 5.59
C LEU A 35 -5.27 -11.62 6.81
N ALA A 36 -6.38 -11.85 7.51
CA ALA A 36 -6.43 -12.74 8.68
C ALA A 36 -6.17 -14.21 8.33
N LEU A 37 -6.50 -14.62 7.11
CA LEU A 37 -6.37 -15.99 6.64
C LEU A 37 -5.04 -16.26 5.90
N GLU A 38 -4.24 -15.23 5.61
CA GLU A 38 -3.06 -15.33 4.74
C GLU A 38 -1.78 -15.80 5.48
N PRO A 39 -1.30 -17.03 5.25
CA PRO A 39 -0.12 -17.56 5.93
C PRO A 39 1.21 -17.01 5.40
N CYS A 40 1.26 -16.51 4.15
CA CYS A 40 2.48 -16.05 3.53
C CYS A 40 2.82 -14.60 3.92
N ALA A 41 4.03 -14.37 4.44
CA ALA A 41 4.47 -13.04 4.85
C ALA A 41 4.46 -12.02 3.70
N ARG A 42 4.94 -12.42 2.52
CA ARG A 42 4.91 -11.59 1.31
C ARG A 42 3.47 -11.23 0.91
N ALA A 43 2.56 -12.20 0.93
CA ALA A 43 1.17 -11.95 0.60
C ALA A 43 0.47 -11.05 1.64
N ARG A 44 0.76 -11.21 2.94
CA ARG A 44 0.30 -10.28 3.99
C ARG A 44 0.78 -8.85 3.75
N PHE A 45 2.05 -8.67 3.37
CA PHE A 45 2.60 -7.36 3.02
C PHE A 45 1.81 -6.71 1.87
N ILE A 46 1.52 -7.48 0.82
CA ILE A 46 0.71 -7.03 -0.32
C ILE A 46 -0.72 -6.69 0.11
N ARG A 47 -1.37 -7.53 0.94
CA ARG A 47 -2.73 -7.27 1.47
C ARG A 47 -2.77 -5.99 2.31
N LYS A 48 -1.81 -5.77 3.20
CA LYS A 48 -1.70 -4.53 3.99
C LYS A 48 -1.53 -3.31 3.08
N THR A 49 -0.70 -3.42 2.03
CA THR A 49 -0.54 -2.36 1.03
C THR A 49 -1.86 -2.04 0.33
N GLN A 50 -2.66 -3.04 -0.02
CA GLN A 50 -3.98 -2.85 -0.62
C GLN A 50 -5.01 -2.23 0.34
N ILE A 51 -4.99 -2.60 1.62
CA ILE A 51 -5.81 -1.94 2.64
C ILE A 51 -5.45 -0.46 2.72
N ALA A 52 -4.17 -0.14 2.82
CA ALA A 52 -3.72 1.26 2.84
C ALA A 52 -4.09 2.00 1.55
N GLN A 53 -3.93 1.36 0.38
CA GLN A 53 -4.35 1.90 -0.91
C GLN A 53 -5.84 2.28 -0.91
N LEU A 54 -6.70 1.40 -0.39
CA LEU A 54 -8.14 1.64 -0.31
C LEU A 54 -8.45 2.84 0.58
N CYS A 55 -7.75 2.98 1.71
CA CYS A 55 -7.87 4.15 2.59
C CYS A 55 -7.48 5.44 1.87
N VAL A 56 -6.32 5.47 1.19
CA VAL A 56 -5.86 6.65 0.45
C VAL A 56 -6.84 7.01 -0.67
N ASP A 57 -7.30 6.04 -1.46
CA ASP A 57 -8.22 6.29 -2.58
C ASP A 57 -9.62 6.73 -2.10
N SER A 58 -9.95 6.46 -0.84
CA SER A 58 -11.19 6.89 -0.19
C SER A 58 -11.05 8.19 0.61
N GLY A 59 -9.90 8.89 0.53
CA GLY A 59 -9.64 10.13 1.27
C GLY A 59 -9.54 9.93 2.79
N ARG A 60 -9.00 8.79 3.22
CA ARG A 60 -8.80 8.41 4.63
C ARG A 60 -7.32 8.30 4.96
N GLU A 61 -6.57 9.36 4.67
CA GLU A 61 -5.12 9.39 4.83
C GLU A 61 -4.70 9.18 6.29
N GLU A 62 -5.46 9.68 7.27
CA GLU A 62 -5.19 9.45 8.70
C GLU A 62 -5.22 7.96 9.07
N MET A 63 -6.06 7.15 8.39
CA MET A 63 -6.12 5.71 8.58
C MET A 63 -5.01 4.99 7.81
N ALA A 64 -4.69 5.47 6.61
CA ALA A 64 -3.67 4.87 5.76
C ALA A 64 -2.25 5.05 6.33
N LYS A 65 -1.94 6.26 6.82
CA LYS A 65 -0.60 6.66 7.27
C LYS A 65 0.05 5.66 8.25
N PRO A 66 -0.55 5.29 9.39
CA PRO A 66 0.10 4.37 10.33
C PRO A 66 0.34 2.97 9.75
N ILE A 67 -0.52 2.49 8.85
CA ILE A 67 -0.32 1.20 8.16
C ILE A 67 0.88 1.28 7.21
N LEU A 68 1.02 2.41 6.52
CA LEU A 68 2.11 2.65 5.57
C LEU A 68 3.45 2.89 6.27
N GLU A 69 3.45 3.54 7.44
CA GLU A 69 4.63 3.67 8.30
C GLU A 69 5.11 2.30 8.81
N GLU A 70 4.18 1.41 9.20
CA GLU A 70 4.51 0.03 9.56
C GLU A 70 5.15 -0.71 8.38
N LEU A 71 4.58 -0.58 7.18
CA LEU A 71 5.12 -1.19 5.96
C LEU A 71 6.49 -0.64 5.57
N ALA A 72 6.72 0.68 5.69
CA ALA A 72 8.01 1.30 5.45
C ALA A 72 9.07 0.79 6.43
N THR A 73 8.71 0.66 7.72
CA THR A 73 9.56 0.06 8.75
C THR A 73 9.88 -1.41 8.44
N GLU A 74 8.91 -2.18 7.93
CA GLU A 74 9.10 -3.57 7.52
C GLU A 74 10.07 -3.70 6.33
N ILE A 75 9.97 -2.80 5.33
CA ILE A 75 10.89 -2.73 4.18
C ILE A 75 12.33 -2.59 4.66
N GLU A 76 12.57 -1.68 5.60
CA GLU A 76 13.90 -1.41 6.14
C GLU A 76 14.43 -2.57 7.00
N LYS A 77 13.65 -3.01 7.99
CA LYS A 77 14.07 -4.06 8.93
C LYS A 77 14.40 -5.39 8.26
N ARG A 78 13.74 -5.70 7.15
CA ARG A 78 13.96 -6.94 6.39
C ARG A 78 14.84 -6.77 5.16
N GLY A 79 15.34 -5.55 4.92
CA GLY A 79 16.16 -5.22 3.75
C GLY A 79 15.48 -5.61 2.44
N LEU A 80 14.16 -5.38 2.32
CA LEU A 80 13.38 -5.84 1.16
C LEU A 80 13.87 -5.23 -0.16
N GLU A 81 14.46 -4.04 -0.12
CA GLU A 81 15.10 -3.39 -1.28
C GLU A 81 16.20 -4.25 -1.93
N ASN A 82 16.78 -5.19 -1.19
CA ASN A 82 17.88 -6.02 -1.70
C ASN A 82 17.40 -7.23 -2.50
N TRP A 83 16.12 -7.64 -2.40
CA TRP A 83 15.67 -8.93 -2.95
C TRP A 83 14.21 -8.97 -3.42
N GLU A 84 13.36 -8.05 -2.99
CA GLU A 84 11.96 -8.00 -3.44
C GLU A 84 11.83 -7.17 -4.73
N MET A 85 10.76 -7.41 -5.49
CA MET A 85 10.50 -6.66 -6.71
C MET A 85 10.26 -5.18 -6.39
N PRO A 86 10.86 -4.24 -7.14
CA PRO A 86 10.72 -2.81 -6.86
C PRO A 86 9.26 -2.33 -6.80
N ASP A 87 8.40 -2.82 -7.70
CA ASP A 87 6.97 -2.47 -7.73
C ASP A 87 6.24 -2.82 -6.42
N VAL A 88 6.63 -3.91 -5.74
CA VAL A 88 5.99 -4.36 -4.49
C VAL A 88 6.30 -3.40 -3.35
N ILE A 89 7.52 -2.86 -3.29
CA ILE A 89 7.98 -2.00 -2.20
C ILE A 89 7.84 -0.51 -2.50
N SER A 90 7.85 -0.10 -3.77
CA SER A 90 7.67 1.31 -4.16
C SER A 90 6.24 1.77 -3.91
N ARG A 91 5.24 0.90 -4.10
CA ARG A 91 3.82 1.23 -3.93
C ARG A 91 3.47 1.75 -2.54
N PRO A 92 3.77 1.05 -1.42
CA PRO A 92 3.47 1.58 -0.09
C PRO A 92 4.26 2.85 0.23
N LEU A 93 5.49 3.00 -0.25
CA LEU A 93 6.29 4.22 -0.03
C LEU A 93 5.68 5.43 -0.78
N ALA A 94 5.21 5.24 -2.01
CA ALA A 94 4.52 6.27 -2.77
C ALA A 94 3.18 6.66 -2.13
N LEU A 95 2.44 5.70 -1.58
CA LEU A 95 1.22 5.98 -0.81
C LEU A 95 1.53 6.75 0.48
N LEU A 96 2.61 6.40 1.19
CA LEU A 96 3.02 7.14 2.38
C LEU A 96 3.37 8.59 2.03
N TYR A 97 4.09 8.80 0.93
CA TYR A 97 4.37 10.14 0.41
C TYR A 97 3.08 10.93 0.15
N ARG A 98 2.09 10.31 -0.52
CA ARG A 98 0.77 10.92 -0.75
C ARG A 98 0.07 11.31 0.56
N CYS A 99 0.09 10.44 1.56
CA CYS A 99 -0.46 10.74 2.88
C CYS A 99 0.24 11.92 3.53
N LEU A 100 1.58 11.95 3.50
CA LEU A 100 2.35 13.05 4.07
C LEU A 100 2.08 14.38 3.34
N VAL A 101 1.91 14.37 2.02
CA VAL A 101 1.51 15.59 1.28
C VAL A 101 0.12 16.06 1.70
N LYS A 102 -0.85 15.14 1.82
CA LYS A 102 -2.24 15.48 2.18
C LYS A 102 -2.41 15.95 3.62
N LEU A 103 -1.62 15.41 4.54
CA LEU A 103 -1.68 15.72 5.96
C LEU A 103 -0.68 16.83 6.38
N ASP A 104 -0.07 17.52 5.39
CA ASP A 104 0.97 18.53 5.60
C ASP A 104 2.12 18.06 6.53
N GLY A 105 2.59 16.84 6.27
CA GLY A 105 3.71 16.22 6.96
C GLY A 105 5.05 16.92 6.70
N ASP A 106 6.06 16.54 7.48
CA ASP A 106 7.39 17.15 7.44
C ASP A 106 7.98 17.17 6.01
N TYR A 107 8.54 18.31 5.63
CA TYR A 107 9.07 18.49 4.28
C TYR A 107 10.30 17.62 4.01
N ALA A 108 11.22 17.51 4.98
CA ALA A 108 12.44 16.72 4.80
C ALA A 108 12.12 15.22 4.69
N GLU A 109 11.18 14.73 5.49
CA GLU A 109 10.64 13.37 5.40
C GLU A 109 10.02 13.10 4.03
N ARG A 110 9.15 14.00 3.55
CA ARG A 110 8.55 13.89 2.21
C ARG A 110 9.60 13.82 1.10
N GLN A 111 10.62 14.66 1.16
CA GLN A 111 11.67 14.68 0.14
C GLN A 111 12.53 13.42 0.16
N ALA A 112 12.92 12.94 1.34
CA ALA A 112 13.68 11.70 1.48
C ALA A 112 12.89 10.51 0.93
N LEU A 113 11.59 10.44 1.23
CA LEU A 113 10.71 9.39 0.76
C LEU A 113 10.48 9.45 -0.76
N TYR A 114 10.26 10.64 -1.33
CA TYR A 114 10.13 10.81 -2.78
C TYR A 114 11.40 10.38 -3.53
N ALA A 115 12.58 10.80 -3.04
CA ALA A 115 13.85 10.40 -3.61
C ALA A 115 14.06 8.87 -3.53
N ARG A 116 13.63 8.25 -2.43
CA ARG A 116 13.64 6.79 -2.28
C ARG A 116 12.73 6.11 -3.31
N VAL A 117 11.50 6.57 -3.50
CA VAL A 117 10.59 6.04 -4.54
C VAL A 117 11.21 6.19 -5.93
N CYS A 118 11.80 7.35 -6.26
CA CYS A 118 12.45 7.56 -7.55
C CYS A 118 13.59 6.58 -7.83
N ARG A 119 14.40 6.25 -6.81
CA ARG A 119 15.49 5.27 -6.95
C ARG A 119 14.99 3.84 -7.13
N LEU A 120 13.90 3.48 -6.46
CA LEU A 120 13.31 2.15 -6.54
C LEU A 120 12.53 1.97 -7.85
N ASN A 121 11.65 2.91 -8.17
CA ASN A 121 10.71 2.81 -9.27
C ASN A 121 10.26 4.19 -9.76
N PRO A 122 10.91 4.74 -10.81
CA PRO A 122 10.51 6.01 -11.42
C PRO A 122 9.07 6.04 -11.95
N LEU A 123 8.51 4.90 -12.37
CA LEU A 123 7.13 4.84 -12.86
C LEU A 123 6.12 5.05 -11.72
N GLU A 124 6.37 4.44 -10.56
CA GLU A 124 5.55 4.67 -9.37
C GLU A 124 5.63 6.13 -8.90
N ALA A 125 6.81 6.75 -9.01
CA ALA A 125 7.02 8.16 -8.66
C ALA A 125 6.15 9.13 -9.48
N LEU A 126 5.69 8.74 -10.67
CA LEU A 126 4.76 9.56 -11.48
C LEU A 126 3.37 9.67 -10.83
N SER A 127 3.01 8.76 -9.92
CA SER A 127 1.74 8.80 -9.18
C SER A 127 1.78 9.72 -7.96
N CYS A 128 2.96 10.20 -7.58
CA CYS A 128 3.14 11.14 -6.49
C CYS A 128 2.66 12.54 -6.91
N PRO A 129 1.83 13.22 -6.10
CA PRO A 129 1.46 14.61 -6.35
C PRO A 129 2.71 15.50 -6.31
N ARG A 130 2.70 16.56 -7.13
CA ARG A 130 3.73 17.59 -7.11
C ARG A 130 3.55 18.54 -5.93
#